data_AF-A0A0D6KKQ3-F1
#
_entry.id   AF-A0A0D6KKQ3-F1
#
_cell.length_a   1.000
_cell.length_b   1.000
_cell.length_c   1.000
_cell.angle_alpha   90.00
_cell.angle_beta   90.00
_cell.angle_gamma   90.00
#
_symmetry.space_group_name_H-M   'P 1'
#
loop_
_entity.id
_entity.type
_entity.pdbx_description
1 polymer ?
#
loop_
_entity_poly.entity_id
_entity_poly.type
_entity_poly.pdbx_seq_one_letter_code
_entity_poly.pdbx_strand_id
1 'polypeptide(L)'
;MHNSNLIEPIFLTFTESFQKHRTDLSALLLTPDKYLWVGSDESSTLERLSLIDGKNFGDHQQFRVAEFISLPAPESEEIDIEGLAYADYYLWLVGSHSYKRKKPKPKIPMSKIFKD
;
A
#
# COMPACT_ATOMS: atom_id res chain seq x y z
N MET A 1 -23.93 -9.62 32.74
CA MET A 1 -24.49 -8.92 31.58
C MET A 1 -23.34 -8.67 30.61
N HIS A 2 -23.20 -9.48 29.57
CA HIS A 2 -22.18 -9.25 28.54
C HIS A 2 -22.68 -8.11 27.64
N ASN A 3 -21.94 -7.01 27.63
CA ASN A 3 -22.25 -5.84 26.82
C ASN A 3 -22.04 -6.21 25.34
N SER A 4 -23.12 -6.34 24.59
CA SER A 4 -23.15 -6.85 23.21
C SER A 4 -22.81 -5.81 22.13
N ASN A 5 -22.21 -4.68 22.51
CA ASN A 5 -21.66 -3.69 21.56
C ASN A 5 -20.13 -3.75 21.60
N LEU A 6 -19.55 -4.79 21.00
CA LEU A 6 -18.08 -4.97 20.92
C LEU A 6 -17.46 -4.22 19.72
N ILE A 7 -18.26 -3.48 18.96
CA ILE A 7 -17.81 -2.72 17.79
C ILE A 7 -18.04 -1.25 18.08
N GLU A 8 -17.00 -0.58 18.57
CA GLU A 8 -17.01 0.88 18.70
C GLU A 8 -16.49 1.50 17.40
N PRO A 9 -17.22 2.46 16.80
CA PRO A 9 -16.73 3.17 15.63
C PRO A 9 -15.54 4.05 16.01
N ILE A 10 -14.49 3.99 15.19
CA ILE A 10 -13.36 4.93 15.25
C ILE A 10 -13.52 5.98 14.14
N PHE A 11 -13.00 7.17 14.38
CA PHE A 11 -13.00 8.25 13.41
C PHE A 11 -11.61 8.40 12.79
N LEU A 12 -11.56 8.45 11.46
CA LEU A 12 -10.32 8.64 10.69
C LEU A 12 -10.36 10.01 10.02
N THR A 13 -9.39 10.88 10.33
CA THR A 13 -9.30 12.22 9.74
C THR A 13 -8.11 12.30 8.79
N PHE A 14 -8.39 12.43 7.50
CA PHE A 14 -7.39 12.54 6.44
C PHE A 14 -7.23 13.99 5.97
N THR A 15 -6.04 14.35 5.47
CA THR A 15 -5.84 15.62 4.74
C THR A 15 -6.51 15.58 3.38
N GLU A 16 -6.68 16.75 2.76
CA GLU A 16 -7.28 16.89 1.41
C GLU A 16 -6.61 16.02 0.36
N SER A 17 -5.28 15.81 0.46
CA SER A 17 -4.50 15.00 -0.48
C SER A 17 -4.97 13.55 -0.61
N PHE A 18 -5.67 13.01 0.39
CA PHE A 18 -6.15 11.62 0.38
C PHE A 18 -7.68 11.50 0.44
N GLN A 19 -8.41 12.62 0.46
CA GLN A 19 -9.87 12.60 0.60
C GLN A 19 -10.60 11.80 -0.49
N LYS A 20 -10.03 11.72 -1.70
CA LYS A 20 -10.62 10.96 -2.81
C LYS A 20 -10.54 9.45 -2.58
N HIS A 21 -9.42 8.95 -2.04
CA HIS A 21 -9.12 7.52 -1.90
C HIS A 21 -9.54 6.93 -0.55
N ARG A 22 -10.03 7.76 0.39
CA ARG A 22 -10.45 7.32 1.74
C ARG A 22 -11.60 6.29 1.74
N THR A 23 -12.31 6.14 0.63
CA THR A 23 -13.41 5.17 0.48
C THR A 23 -12.94 3.83 -0.06
N ASP A 24 -11.69 3.77 -0.51
CA ASP A 24 -11.11 2.67 -1.26
C ASP A 24 -9.96 2.07 -0.43
N LEU A 25 -10.14 2.03 0.90
CA LEU A 25 -9.17 1.43 1.83
C LEU A 25 -9.25 -0.09 1.73
N SER A 26 -8.13 -0.71 1.36
CA SER A 26 -8.02 -2.16 1.17
C SER A 26 -7.04 -2.81 2.16
N ALA A 27 -6.16 -2.03 2.79
CA ALA A 27 -5.24 -2.53 3.81
C ALA A 27 -5.20 -1.66 5.07
N LEU A 28 -5.03 -2.28 6.23
CA LEU A 28 -4.87 -1.60 7.51
C LEU A 28 -3.88 -2.33 8.42
N LEU A 29 -3.15 -1.57 9.24
CA LEU A 29 -2.25 -2.10 10.24
C LEU A 29 -2.12 -1.12 11.41
N LEU A 30 -2.48 -1.57 12.62
CA LEU A 30 -2.19 -0.84 13.85
C LEU A 30 -0.87 -1.34 14.44
N THR A 31 0.10 -0.44 14.58
CA THR A 31 1.41 -0.73 15.18
C THR A 31 1.36 -0.69 16.73
N PRO A 32 2.34 -1.29 17.44
CA PRO A 32 2.43 -1.20 18.90
C PRO A 32 2.44 0.25 19.42
N ASP A 33 3.07 1.17 18.68
CA ASP A 33 3.19 2.60 19.00
C ASP A 33 1.92 3.41 18.66
N LYS A 34 0.81 2.74 18.33
CA LYS A 34 -0.50 3.35 18.04
C LYS A 34 -0.53 4.24 16.80
N TYR A 35 0.35 3.96 15.83
CA TYR A 35 0.17 4.45 14.46
C TYR A 35 -0.70 3.47 13.68
N LEU A 36 -1.78 4.00 13.10
CA LEU A 36 -2.64 3.31 12.15
C LEU A 36 -2.13 3.59 10.75
N TRP A 37 -1.58 2.57 10.11
CA TRP A 37 -1.19 2.59 8.71
C TRP A 37 -2.34 2.07 7.87
N VAL A 38 -2.61 2.74 6.75
CA VAL A 38 -3.61 2.29 5.77
C VAL A 38 -3.06 2.39 4.35
N GLY A 39 -3.54 1.50 3.50
CA GLY A 39 -3.32 1.48 2.06
C GLY A 39 -4.66 1.49 1.34
N SER A 40 -4.63 1.89 0.06
CA SER A 40 -5.77 1.90 -0.85
C SER A 40 -5.44 1.11 -2.10
N ASP A 41 -6.45 0.51 -2.71
CA ASP A 41 -6.34 -0.14 -4.01
C ASP A 41 -6.18 0.91 -5.13
N GLU A 42 -6.77 2.08 -4.96
CA GLU A 42 -6.75 3.18 -5.94
C GLU A 42 -5.56 4.16 -5.77
N SER A 43 -4.54 3.83 -4.96
CA SER A 43 -3.40 4.72 -4.70
C SER A 43 -2.02 4.04 -4.77
N SER A 44 -0.98 4.86 -4.79
CA SER A 44 0.44 4.45 -4.73
C SER A 44 1.16 4.99 -3.49
N THR A 45 0.37 5.36 -2.46
CA THR A 45 0.82 6.00 -1.23
C THR A 45 0.43 5.17 -0.02
N LEU A 46 1.22 5.28 1.05
CA LEU A 46 0.88 4.79 2.38
C LEU A 46 0.47 5.96 3.25
N GLU A 47 -0.62 5.79 3.98
CA GLU A 47 -1.11 6.80 4.88
C GLU A 47 -0.93 6.36 6.32
N ARG A 48 -0.49 7.28 7.18
CA ARG A 48 -0.33 7.05 8.61
C ARG A 48 -1.18 8.04 9.39
N LEU A 49 -1.98 7.52 10.30
CA LEU A 49 -2.72 8.30 11.30
C LEU A 49 -2.18 8.00 12.70
N SER A 50 -2.15 9.03 13.54
CA SER A 50 -1.81 8.92 14.96
C SER A 50 -3.09 8.83 15.79
N LEU A 51 -3.08 8.02 16.86
CA LEU A 51 -4.16 8.02 17.84
C LEU A 51 -4.14 9.34 18.63
N ILE A 52 -5.17 10.17 18.44
CA ILE A 52 -5.32 11.47 19.12
C ILE A 52 -5.93 11.27 20.50
N ASP A 53 -6.99 10.45 20.56
CA ASP A 53 -7.66 10.03 21.78
C ASP A 53 -8.29 8.65 21.55
N GLY A 54 -8.96 8.08 22.56
CA GLY A 54 -9.45 6.70 22.57
C GLY A 54 -10.27 6.21 21.37
N LYS A 55 -10.78 7.09 20.49
CA LYS A 55 -11.51 6.71 19.27
C LYS A 55 -11.16 7.52 18.02
N ASN A 56 -10.31 8.53 18.14
CA ASN A 56 -10.02 9.47 17.05
C ASN A 56 -8.59 9.26 16.54
N PHE A 57 -8.46 8.95 15.25
CA PHE A 57 -7.20 8.89 14.53
C PHE A 57 -7.09 10.10 13.60
N GLY A 58 -5.97 10.79 13.68
CA GLY A 58 -5.71 12.05 12.96
C GLY A 58 -4.22 12.23 12.69
N ASP A 59 -3.75 13.48 12.63
CA ASP A 59 -2.36 13.83 12.32
C ASP A 59 -1.81 13.06 11.11
N HIS A 60 -2.61 13.12 10.04
CA HIS A 60 -2.37 12.38 8.81
C HIS A 60 -1.03 12.72 8.18
N GLN A 61 -0.27 11.68 7.87
CA GLN A 61 0.97 11.76 7.09
C GLN A 61 0.90 10.82 5.91
N GLN A 62 1.25 11.36 4.75
CA GLN A 62 1.27 10.65 3.48
C GLN A 62 2.71 10.32 3.09
N PHE A 63 2.94 9.07 2.70
CA PHE A 63 4.23 8.55 2.28
C PHE A 63 4.12 8.00 0.87
N ARG A 64 4.86 8.60 -0.06
CA ARG A 64 4.90 8.16 -1.46
C ARG A 64 5.78 6.93 -1.56
N VAL A 65 5.23 5.79 -1.98
CA VAL A 65 5.99 4.52 -2.01
C VAL A 65 7.21 4.62 -2.93
N ALA A 66 7.09 5.40 -4.01
CA ALA A 66 8.17 5.68 -4.96
C ALA A 66 9.39 6.40 -4.35
N GLU A 67 9.26 7.03 -3.17
CA GLU A 67 10.38 7.67 -2.47
C GLU A 67 11.24 6.65 -1.70
N PHE A 68 10.73 5.44 -1.45
CA PHE A 68 11.41 4.39 -0.68
C PHE A 68 11.86 3.21 -1.54
N ILE A 69 11.09 2.86 -2.58
CA ILE A 69 11.38 1.74 -3.48
C ILE A 69 11.14 2.13 -4.94
N SER A 70 11.86 1.49 -5.87
CA SER A 70 11.61 1.65 -7.30
C SER A 70 10.35 0.89 -7.72
N LEU A 71 9.36 1.61 -8.24
CA LEU A 71 8.14 1.02 -8.79
C LEU A 71 8.33 0.57 -10.26
N PRO A 72 7.63 -0.49 -10.69
CA PRO A 72 7.70 -0.98 -12.07
C PRO A 72 7.01 -0.07 -13.09
N ALA A 73 6.11 0.80 -12.65
CA ALA A 73 5.44 1.81 -13.46
C ALA A 73 5.50 3.19 -12.76
N PRO A 74 5.09 4.28 -13.44
CA PRO A 74 5.03 5.60 -12.84
C PRO A 74 4.15 5.62 -11.59
N GLU A 75 4.48 6.50 -10.64
CA GLU A 75 3.74 6.65 -9.38
C GLU A 75 2.28 7.09 -9.57
N SER A 76 1.94 7.68 -10.73
CA SER A 76 0.55 8.01 -11.06
C SER A 76 -0.34 6.78 -11.30
N GLU A 77 0.26 5.60 -11.45
CA GLU A 77 -0.48 4.34 -11.51
C GLU A 77 -0.64 3.77 -10.10
N GLU A 78 -1.83 3.26 -9.80
CA GLU A 78 -2.12 2.56 -8.56
C GLU A 78 -1.25 1.31 -8.41
N ILE A 79 -1.03 0.89 -7.16
CA ILE A 79 -0.25 -0.32 -6.89
C ILE A 79 -1.05 -1.45 -6.22
N ASP A 80 -2.35 -1.25 -6.02
CA ASP A 80 -3.29 -2.12 -5.33
C ASP A 80 -2.77 -2.57 -3.95
N ILE A 81 -2.67 -1.67 -2.96
CA ILE A 81 -2.08 -2.05 -1.65
C ILE A 81 -3.07 -2.90 -0.85
N GLU A 82 -2.92 -4.22 -0.89
CA GLU A 82 -3.87 -5.19 -0.30
C GLU A 82 -3.46 -5.74 1.07
N GLY A 83 -2.24 -5.46 1.52
CA GLY A 83 -1.80 -5.96 2.82
C GLY A 83 -0.62 -5.21 3.40
N LEU A 84 -0.61 -5.11 4.72
CA LEU A 84 0.43 -4.44 5.50
C LEU A 84 0.85 -5.32 6.68
N ALA A 85 2.15 -5.30 7.00
CA ALA A 85 2.69 -5.92 8.20
C ALA A 85 3.82 -5.07 8.78
N TYR A 86 4.04 -5.17 10.09
CA TYR A 86 5.16 -4.50 10.76
C TYR A 86 5.98 -5.53 11.53
N ALA A 87 7.24 -5.69 11.14
CA ALA A 87 8.16 -6.63 11.74
C ALA A 87 9.60 -6.12 11.60
N ASP A 88 10.41 -6.33 12.64
CA ASP A 88 11.84 -6.01 12.64
C ASP A 88 12.17 -4.56 12.23
N TYR A 89 11.35 -3.61 12.68
CA TYR A 89 11.46 -2.18 12.35
C TYR A 89 11.16 -1.81 10.88
N TYR A 90 10.62 -2.75 10.10
CA TYR A 90 10.18 -2.53 8.73
C TYR A 90 8.66 -2.55 8.62
N LEU A 91 8.14 -1.63 7.80
CA LEU A 91 6.78 -1.73 7.27
C LEU A 91 6.83 -2.50 5.96
N TRP A 92 6.15 -3.64 5.94
CA TRP A 92 5.97 -4.49 4.77
C TRP A 92 4.64 -4.17 4.13
N LEU A 93 4.62 -4.15 2.79
CA LEU A 93 3.41 -4.00 2.00
C LEU A 93 3.36 -5.05 0.89
N VAL A 94 2.15 -5.47 0.52
CA VAL A 94 1.89 -6.28 -0.67
C VAL A 94 0.87 -5.57 -1.54
N GLY A 95 1.10 -5.60 -2.84
CA GLY A 95 0.13 -5.14 -3.83
C GLY A 95 0.28 -5.86 -5.16
N SER A 96 -0.65 -5.63 -6.08
CA SER A 96 -0.70 -6.35 -7.35
C SER A 96 0.39 -5.89 -8.35
N HIS A 97 0.91 -4.69 -8.14
CA HIS A 97 1.84 -4.04 -9.06
C HIS A 97 3.20 -4.71 -9.05
N SER A 98 3.42 -5.53 -10.07
CA SER A 98 4.60 -6.37 -10.20
C SER A 98 5.28 -6.17 -11.54
N TYR A 99 6.60 -6.35 -11.57
CA TYR A 99 7.36 -6.35 -12.80
C TYR A 99 6.86 -7.47 -13.72
N LYS A 100 6.27 -7.08 -14.86
CA LYS A 100 5.91 -8.03 -15.90
C LYS A 100 7.18 -8.60 -16.55
N ARG A 101 7.28 -9.94 -16.60
CA ARG A 101 8.38 -10.61 -17.31
C ARG A 101 8.37 -10.23 -18.79
N LYS A 102 9.52 -9.82 -19.34
CA LYS A 102 9.66 -9.53 -20.78
C LYS A 102 9.25 -10.75 -21.61
N LYS A 103 8.59 -10.52 -22.75
CA LYS A 103 8.28 -11.58 -23.71
C LYS A 103 9.57 -12.33 -24.07
N PRO A 104 9.57 -13.68 -24.15
CA PRO A 104 10.74 -14.42 -24.58
C PRO A 104 11.18 -13.92 -25.97
N LYS A 105 12.49 -13.76 -26.17
CA LYS A 105 13.03 -13.41 -27.48
C LYS A 105 12.64 -14.52 -28.47
N PRO A 106 12.26 -14.18 -29.72
CA PRO A 106 12.00 -15.20 -30.74
C PRO A 106 13.22 -16.12 -30.87
N LYS A 107 12.98 -17.42 -31.05
CA LYS A 107 14.06 -18.39 -31.31
C LYS A 107 14.88 -17.86 -32.49
N ILE A 108 16.18 -17.70 -32.31
CA ILE A 108 17.10 -17.47 -33.42
C ILE A 108 16.97 -18.72 -34.31
N PRO A 109 16.57 -18.58 -35.60
CA PRO A 109 16.53 -19.72 -36.50
C PRO A 109 17.91 -20.39 -36.54
N MET A 110 17.96 -21.72 -36.48
CA MET A 110 19.23 -22.45 -36.47
C MET A 110 20.10 -22.14 -37.71
N SER A 111 19.46 -21.74 -38.81
CA SER A 111 20.10 -21.26 -40.04
C SER A 111 20.89 -19.95 -39.91
N LYS A 112 20.83 -19.26 -38.77
CA LYS A 112 21.65 -18.07 -38.47
C LYS A 112 22.78 -18.33 -37.47
N ILE A 113 22.82 -19.50 -36.83
CA ILE A 113 23.87 -19.86 -35.85
C ILE A 113 25.10 -20.47 -36.54
N PHE A 114 24.93 -21.03 -37.73
CA PHE A 114 26.00 -21.51 -38.59
C PHE A 114 26.01 -20.66 -39.87
N LYS A 115 26.73 -19.53 -39.83
CA LYS A 115 27.30 -18.96 -41.04
C LYS A 115 28.79 -19.24 -40.96
N ASP A 116 29.27 -20.10 -41.83
CA ASP A 116 30.69 -20.28 -42.13
C ASP A 116 31.33 -18.95 -42.56
#